data_AF-A0A496Y6K4-F1
#
_entry.id   AF-A0A496Y6K4-F1
#
_cell.length_a   1.000
_cell.length_b   1.000
_cell.length_c   1.000
_cell.angle_alpha   90.00
_cell.angle_beta   90.00
_cell.angle_gamma   90.00
#
_symmetry.space_group_name_H-M   'P 1'
#
loop_
_entity.id
_entity.type
_entity.pdbx_description
1 polymer ?
#
loop_
_entity_poly.entity_id
_entity_poly.type
_entity_poly.pdbx_seq_one_letter_code
_entity_poly.pdbx_strand_id
1 'polypeptide(L)' 'MPEEKLYIGSKIITAYPLDECSFLKDVKGQDVSNRETRPGYLVKYPDGYTSWSPKETFETAYREVTDSEKAMYRWLTSV' A
#
# COMPACT_ATOMS: atom_id res chain seq x y z
N MET A 1 2.97 -26.50 -20.56
CA MET A 1 2.71 -25.39 -19.62
C MET A 1 4.07 -24.88 -19.17
N PRO A 2 4.36 -23.57 -19.23
CA PRO A 2 5.58 -23.05 -18.60
C PRO A 2 5.54 -23.34 -17.09
N GLU A 3 6.71 -23.61 -16.51
CA GLU A 3 6.88 -23.84 -15.07
C GLU A 3 6.81 -22.49 -14.31
N GLU A 4 6.09 -22.48 -13.19
CA GLU A 4 6.02 -21.31 -12.31
C GLU A 4 7.25 -21.24 -11.40
N LYS A 5 7.82 -20.04 -11.24
CA LYS A 5 9.00 -19.79 -10.42
C LYS A 5 8.70 -18.77 -9.34
N LEU A 6 9.29 -18.95 -8.16
CA LEU A 6 9.15 -18.01 -7.05
C LEU A 6 10.22 -16.92 -7.14
N TYR A 7 9.81 -15.66 -6.99
CA TYR A 7 10.68 -14.49 -6.99
C TYR A 7 10.40 -13.63 -5.76
N ILE A 8 11.45 -13.05 -5.18
CA ILE A 8 11.33 -12.01 -4.15
C ILE A 8 11.57 -10.67 -4.82
N GLY A 9 10.59 -9.79 -4.71
CA GLY A 9 10.72 -8.37 -5.04
C GLY A 9 10.42 -7.52 -3.82
N SER A 10 11.08 -6.37 -3.70
CA SER A 10 10.83 -5.41 -2.63
C SER A 10 10.68 -4.02 -3.24
N LYS A 11 9.73 -3.24 -2.71
CA LYS A 11 9.48 -1.84 -3.10
C LYS A 11 9.35 -1.01 -1.82
N ILE A 12 9.85 0.23 -1.84
CA ILE A 12 9.51 1.22 -0.82
C ILE A 12 8.15 1.82 -1.21
N ILE A 13 7.17 1.71 -0.32
CA ILE A 13 5.81 2.23 -0.52
C ILE A 13 5.54 3.34 0.48
N THR A 14 4.53 4.17 0.18
CA THR A 14 3.94 5.06 1.19
C THR A 14 2.53 4.58 1.50
N ALA A 15 2.14 4.69 2.77
CA ALA A 15 0.81 4.30 3.20
C ALA A 15 0.32 5.21 4.32
N TYR A 16 -0.99 5.34 4.43
CA TYR A 16 -1.64 5.97 5.57
C TYR A 16 -2.96 5.26 5.90
N PRO A 17 -3.40 5.28 7.17
CA PRO A 17 -4.67 4.67 7.56
C PRO A 17 -5.84 5.26 6.76
N LEU A 18 -6.62 4.39 6.12
CA LEU A 18 -7.85 4.75 5.43
C LEU A 18 -8.78 3.55 5.49
N ASP A 19 -10.02 3.72 5.91
CA ASP A 19 -10.97 2.62 5.94
C ASP A 19 -11.45 2.25 4.51
N GLU A 20 -11.97 1.03 4.38
CA GLU A 20 -12.36 0.46 3.09
C GLU A 20 -13.40 1.32 2.35
N CYS A 21 -14.46 1.77 3.04
CA CYS A 21 -15.53 2.54 2.43
C CYS A 21 -15.04 3.93 1.98
N SER A 22 -14.19 4.60 2.77
CA SER A 22 -13.55 5.86 2.34
C SER A 22 -12.68 5.65 1.10
N PHE A 23 -11.91 4.56 1.01
CA PHE A 23 -11.16 4.24 -0.21
C PHE A 23 -12.08 4.03 -1.42
N LEU A 24 -13.12 3.20 -1.28
CA LEU A 24 -14.04 2.87 -2.37
C LEU A 24 -14.80 4.11 -2.88
N LYS A 25 -15.22 4.98 -1.96
CA LYS A 25 -15.93 6.21 -2.31
C LYS A 25 -14.99 7.25 -2.92
N ASP A 26 -13.93 7.62 -2.22
CA ASP A 26 -13.14 8.81 -2.55
C ASP A 26 -12.06 8.53 -3.62
N VAL A 27 -11.62 7.27 -3.75
CA VAL A 27 -10.58 6.87 -4.72
C VAL A 27 -11.17 6.10 -5.91
N LYS A 28 -12.18 5.26 -5.69
CA LYS A 28 -12.80 4.45 -6.75
C LYS A 28 -14.14 4.99 -7.26
N GLY A 29 -14.74 5.98 -6.60
CA GLY A 29 -16.04 6.55 -7.00
C GLY A 29 -17.20 5.55 -6.88
N GLN A 30 -17.11 4.59 -5.97
CA GLN A 30 -18.14 3.56 -5.77
C GLN A 30 -19.14 3.96 -4.68
N ASP A 31 -20.39 3.52 -4.84
CA ASP A 31 -21.41 3.63 -3.79
C ASP A 31 -21.18 2.57 -2.70
N VAL A 32 -21.21 3.02 -1.45
CA VAL A 32 -20.92 2.22 -0.24
C VAL A 32 -22.02 2.35 0.82
N SER A 33 -23.20 2.88 0.46
CA SER A 33 -24.28 3.21 1.40
C SER A 33 -24.74 2.06 2.30
N ASN A 34 -24.60 0.80 1.84
CA ASN A 34 -25.08 -0.41 2.53
C ASN A 34 -23.94 -1.38 2.87
N ARG A 35 -22.74 -0.86 3.15
CA ARG A 35 -21.55 -1.68 3.40
C ARG A 35 -20.93 -1.33 4.74
N GLU A 36 -20.59 -2.35 5.53
CA GLU A 36 -19.73 -2.17 6.70
C GLU A 36 -18.30 -1.83 6.27
N THR A 37 -17.69 -0.85 6.93
CA THR A 37 -16.31 -0.49 6.65
C THR A 37 -15.33 -1.30 7.50
N ARG A 38 -14.14 -1.53 6.95
CA ARG A 38 -13.04 -2.25 7.63
C ARG A 38 -11.82 -1.34 7.76
N PRO A 39 -11.04 -1.45 8.85
CA PRO A 39 -9.81 -0.69 8.99
C PRO A 39 -8.76 -1.19 8.00
N GLY A 40 -7.98 -0.27 7.46
CA GLY A 40 -6.92 -0.59 6.53
C GLY A 40 -6.06 0.62 6.20
N TYR A 41 -5.32 0.48 5.10
CA TYR A 41 -4.37 1.47 4.63
C TYR A 41 -4.58 1.70 3.14
N LEU A 42 -4.57 2.97 2.72
CA LEU A 42 -4.29 3.31 1.33
C LEU A 42 -2.78 3.17 1.11
N VAL A 43 -2.40 2.42 0.07
CA VAL A 43 -1.00 2.12 -0.28
C VAL A 43 -0.69 2.72 -1.64
N LYS A 44 0.39 3.50 -1.73
CA LYS A 44 0.89 4.09 -2.98
C LYS A 44 2.24 3.47 -3.34
N TYR A 45 2.33 3.00 -4.58
CA TYR A 45 3.52 2.39 -5.14
C TYR A 45 4.34 3.42 -5.95
N PRO A 46 5.65 3.20 -6.14
CA PRO A 46 6.52 4.12 -6.90
C PRO A 46 6.10 4.35 -8.36
N ASP A 47 5.39 3.40 -8.95
CA ASP A 47 4.85 3.48 -10.32
C ASP A 47 3.55 4.30 -10.42
N GLY A 48 3.10 4.90 -9.31
CA GLY A 48 1.87 5.69 -9.23
C GLY A 48 0.61 4.83 -8.99
N TYR A 49 0.72 3.50 -8.98
CA TYR A 49 -0.41 2.66 -8.63
C TYR A 49 -0.83 2.88 -7.17
N THR A 50 -2.14 2.88 -6.93
CA THR A 50 -2.73 3.04 -5.60
C THR A 50 -3.70 1.90 -5.32
N SER A 51 -3.53 1.26 -4.16
CA SER A 51 -4.39 0.19 -3.67
C SER A 51 -4.87 0.45 -2.25
N TRP A 52 -5.70 -0.46 -1.73
CA TRP A 52 -6.08 -0.53 -0.33
C TRP A 52 -5.77 -1.93 0.21
N SER A 53 -5.26 -2.00 1.44
CA SER A 53 -4.98 -3.26 2.13
C SER A 53 -5.71 -3.29 3.47
N PRO A 54 -6.33 -4.42 3.86
CA PRO A 54 -6.81 -4.62 5.22
C PRO A 54 -5.69 -4.39 6.24
N LYS A 55 -6.06 -3.90 7.43
CA LYS A 55 -5.11 -3.55 8.49
C LYS A 55 -4.17 -4.70 8.84
N GLU A 56 -4.72 -5.86 9.19
CA GLU A 56 -3.93 -7.03 9.61
C GLU A 56 -3.00 -7.52 8.50
N THR A 57 -3.49 -7.56 7.25
CA THR A 57 -2.67 -7.90 6.08
C THR A 57 -1.52 -6.92 5.88
N PHE A 58 -1.77 -5.62 6.07
CA PHE A 58 -0.75 -4.59 5.92
C PHE A 58 0.31 -4.69 7.03
N GLU A 59 -0.11 -4.74 8.29
CA GLU A 59 0.79 -4.79 9.44
C GLU A 59 1.63 -6.09 9.49
N THR A 60 1.14 -7.19 8.90
CA THR A 60 1.90 -8.45 8.78
C THR A 60 2.92 -8.40 7.64
N ALA A 61 2.58 -7.76 6.52
CA ALA A 61 3.41 -7.76 5.32
C ALA A 61 4.45 -6.62 5.27
N TYR A 62 4.19 -5.51 5.96
CA TYR A 62 5.01 -4.30 5.88
C TYR A 62 5.52 -3.87 7.25
N ARG A 63 6.74 -3.34 7.26
CA ARG A 63 7.31 -2.61 8.41
C ARG A 63 7.62 -1.18 8.02
N GLU A 64 7.71 -0.30 9.00
CA GLU A 64 8.32 1.00 8.78
C GLU A 64 9.78 0.86 8.37
N VAL A 65 10.20 1.77 7.49
CA VAL A 65 11.61 1.94 7.15
C VAL A 65 12.34 2.62 8.31
N THR A 66 13.57 2.16 8.57
CA THR A 66 14.48 2.79 9.54
C THR A 66 14.89 4.19 9.06
N ASP A 67 15.39 5.02 9.97
CA ASP A 67 15.82 6.37 9.59
C ASP A 67 16.98 6.36 8.59
N SER A 68 17.87 5.37 8.66
CA SER A 68 18.93 5.16 7.67
C SER A 68 18.36 4.81 6.29
N GLU A 69 17.34 3.94 6.21
CA GLU A 69 16.65 3.60 4.96
C GLU A 69 15.89 4.80 4.39
N LYS A 70 15.26 5.62 5.24
CA LYS A 70 14.61 6.88 4.82
C LYS A 70 15.64 7.85 4.23
N ALA A 71 16.81 8.00 4.87
CA ALA A 71 17.87 8.88 4.39
C ALA A 71 18.40 8.43 3.02
N MET A 72 18.65 7.11 2.87
CA MET A 72 19.05 6.51 1.59
C MET A 72 17.99 6.75 0.51
N TYR A 73 16.70 6.49 0.80
CA TYR A 73 15.61 6.71 -0.15
C TYR A 73 15.57 8.16 -0.64
N ARG A 74 15.63 9.14 0.28
CA ARG A 74 15.65 10.56 -0.08
C ARG A 74 16.83 10.92 -0.98
N TRP A 75 18.02 10.38 -0.69
CA TRP A 75 19.20 10.60 -1.53
C TRP A 75 19.00 10.07 -2.96
N LEU A 76 18.48 8.84 -3.08
CA LEU A 76 18.22 8.20 -4.39
C LEU A 76 17.13 8.90 -5.21
N THR A 77 16.16 9.55 -4.57
CA THR A 77 15.06 10.25 -5.27
C THR A 77 15.29 11.74 -5.49
N SER A 78 16.43 12.28 -5.05
CA SER A 78 16.77 13.71 -5.19
C SER A 78 17.67 13.99 -6.41
N VAL A 79 17.83 13.02 -7.32
CA VAL A 79 18.55 13.18 -8.59
C VAL A 79 17.63 13.61 -9.73
#